data_AF-A4TAK4-F1
#
_entry.id   AF-A4TAK4-F1
#
_cell.length_a   1.000
_cell.length_b   1.000
_cell.length_c   1.000
_cell.angle_alpha   90.00
_cell.angle_beta   90.00
_cell.angle_gamma   90.00
#
_symmetry.space_group_name_H-M   'P 1'
#
loop_
_entity.id
_entity.type
_entity.pdbx_description
1 polymer ?
#
loop_
_entity_poly.entity_id
_entity_poly.type
_entity_poly.pdbx_seq_one_letter_code
_entity_poly.pdbx_strand_id
1 'polypeptide(L)' 'MVDTDERQTVTAVAEAAGWNHRVAERSDYFDKGVVRIHIVWRGDSAISGGSLYHDDLLQTYSNDLATVTGWLKR' A
#
# COMPACT_ATOMS: atom_id res chain seq x y z
N MET A 1 -11.44 -2.02 18.27
CA MET A 1 -10.49 -0.98 18.74
C MET A 1 -9.12 -1.62 18.87
N VAL A 2 -8.57 -2.02 17.72
CA VAL A 2 -7.16 -2.30 17.36
C VAL A 2 -7.33 -2.91 15.96
N ASP A 3 -7.65 -2.04 15.01
CA ASP A 3 -8.04 -2.39 13.64
C ASP A 3 -7.06 -1.76 12.62
N THR A 4 -5.94 -1.25 13.13
CA THR A 4 -5.06 -0.32 12.43
C THR A 4 -3.60 -0.75 12.46
N ASP A 5 -3.19 -1.82 13.14
CA ASP A 5 -1.76 -2.09 13.38
C ASP A 5 -0.96 -2.33 12.08
N GLU A 6 -1.46 -3.20 11.20
CA GLU A 6 -0.80 -3.45 9.91
C GLU A 6 -0.96 -2.27 8.96
N ARG A 7 -2.17 -1.70 8.84
CA ARG A 7 -2.40 -0.53 7.97
C ARG A 7 -1.59 0.68 8.42
N GLN A 8 -1.47 0.92 9.72
CA GLN A 8 -0.63 1.99 10.29
C GLN A 8 0.84 1.69 10.08
N THR A 9 1.28 0.44 10.22
CA THR A 9 2.67 0.08 9.96
C THR A 9 3.04 0.37 8.50
N VAL A 10 2.19 -0.06 7.55
CA VAL A 10 2.34 0.24 6.12
C VAL A 10 2.36 1.74 5.88
N THR A 11 1.43 2.47 6.49
CA THR A 11 1.31 3.93 6.37
C THR A 11 2.57 4.62 6.90
N ALA A 12 3.02 4.29 8.10
CA ALA A 12 4.20 4.87 8.73
C ALA A 12 5.47 4.60 7.91
N VAL A 13 5.61 3.39 7.33
CA VAL A 13 6.71 3.06 6.42
C VAL A 13 6.65 3.91 5.15
N ALA A 14 5.46 4.08 4.57
CA ALA A 14 5.26 4.89 3.39
C ALA A 14 5.55 6.37 3.65
N GLU A 15 5.02 6.93 4.73
CA GLU A 15 5.27 8.31 5.14
C GLU A 15 6.76 8.56 5.41
N ALA A 16 7.43 7.63 6.10
CA ALA A 16 8.87 7.70 6.34
C ALA A 16 9.71 7.67 5.04
N ALA A 17 9.23 6.95 4.02
CA ALA A 17 9.86 6.90 2.69
C ALA A 17 9.40 8.05 1.75
N GLY A 18 8.57 8.98 2.24
CA GLY A 18 8.12 10.16 1.50
C GLY A 18 7.02 9.88 0.47
N TRP A 19 6.23 8.82 0.66
CA TRP A 19 5.05 8.56 -0.16
C TRP A 19 3.89 9.44 0.29
N ASN A 20 3.09 9.94 -0.66
CA ASN A 20 1.79 10.51 -0.34
C ASN A 20 0.80 9.38 -0.12
N HIS A 21 0.18 9.36 1.05
CA HIS A 21 -0.80 8.37 1.42
C HIS A 21 -2.21 8.93 1.27
N ARG A 22 -3.08 8.17 0.60
CA ARG A 22 -4.49 8.48 0.41
C ARG A 22 -5.35 7.27 0.75
N VAL A 23 -6.13 7.40 1.81
CA VAL A 23 -7.13 6.41 2.24
C VAL A 23 -8.43 6.60 1.46
N ALA A 24 -9.03 5.50 1.01
CA ALA A 24 -10.37 5.45 0.44
C ALA A 24 -11.09 4.17 0.89
N GLU A 25 -11.95 4.27 1.91
CA GLU A 25 -12.74 3.16 2.48
C GLU A 25 -11.87 1.94 2.86
N ARG A 26 -11.79 0.94 1.98
CA ARG A 26 -10.99 -0.29 2.14
C ARG A 26 -9.72 -0.30 1.29
N SER A 27 -9.44 0.78 0.58
CA SER A 27 -8.31 0.92 -0.32
C SER A 27 -7.38 2.02 0.17
N ASP A 28 -6.09 1.75 0.12
CA ASP A 28 -5.04 2.71 0.41
C ASP A 28 -4.21 2.92 -0.86
N TYR A 29 -4.01 4.17 -1.21
CA TYR A 29 -3.23 4.58 -2.36
C TYR A 29 -1.97 5.28 -1.85
N PHE A 30 -0.84 4.88 -2.38
CA PHE A 30 0.46 5.49 -2.10
C PHE A 30 1.04 5.99 -3.41
N ASP A 31 1.35 7.27 -3.51
CA ASP A 31 1.98 7.84 -4.71
C ASP A 31 3.31 8.50 -4.38
N LYS A 32 4.31 8.27 -5.26
CA LYS A 32 5.65 8.84 -5.17
C LYS A 32 6.17 9.05 -6.59
N GLY A 33 5.91 10.25 -7.12
CA GLY A 33 6.27 10.60 -8.50
C GLY A 33 5.54 9.73 -9.53
N VAL A 34 6.30 8.95 -10.30
CA VAL A 34 5.77 8.05 -11.35
C VAL A 34 5.33 6.69 -10.81
N VAL A 35 5.61 6.38 -9.53
CA VAL A 35 5.24 5.12 -8.90
C VAL A 35 3.97 5.30 -8.08
N ARG A 36 3.01 4.39 -8.25
CA ARG A 36 1.79 4.34 -7.46
C ARG A 36 1.55 2.93 -6.96
N ILE A 37 1.21 2.79 -5.69
CA ILE A 37 0.85 1.52 -5.07
C ILE A 37 -0.59 1.63 -4.61
N HIS A 38 -1.43 0.70 -5.06
CA HIS A 38 -2.82 0.59 -4.61
C HIS A 38 -2.99 -0.69 -3.82
N ILE A 39 -3.31 -0.57 -2.54
CA ILE A 39 -3.56 -1.67 -1.63
C ILE A 39 -5.05 -1.74 -1.38
N VAL A 40 -5.64 -2.91 -1.55
CA VAL A 40 -7.02 -3.20 -1.18
C VAL A 40 -6.98 -4.10 0.04
N TRP A 41 -7.56 -3.66 1.14
CA TRP A 41 -7.62 -4.44 2.38
C TRP A 41 -8.80 -5.39 2.37
N ARG A 42 -8.62 -6.55 3.01
CA ARG A 42 -9.64 -7.57 3.26
C ARG A 42 -9.80 -7.74 4.77
N GLY A 43 -10.67 -6.94 5.37
CA GLY A 43 -10.79 -6.90 6.82
C GLY A 43 -9.60 -6.19 7.47
N ASP A 44 -9.23 -6.66 8.65
CA ASP A 44 -8.28 -6.04 9.58
C ASP A 44 -6.83 -6.56 9.49
N SER A 45 -6.62 -7.78 9.00
CA SER A 45 -5.33 -8.49 9.07
C SER A 45 -4.83 -9.05 7.73
N ALA A 46 -5.48 -8.68 6.62
CA ALA A 46 -5.12 -9.18 5.30
C ALA A 46 -5.41 -8.17 4.21
N ILE A 47 -4.68 -8.28 3.11
CA ILE A 47 -4.99 -7.55 1.88
C ILE A 47 -5.76 -8.45 0.92
N SER A 48 -6.73 -7.86 0.24
CA SER A 48 -7.35 -8.47 -0.94
C SER A 48 -6.37 -8.49 -2.11
N GLY A 49 -5.43 -7.55 -2.17
CA GLY A 49 -4.48 -7.39 -3.26
C GLY A 49 -3.77 -6.04 -3.22
N GLY A 50 -2.55 -5.99 -3.73
CA GLY A 50 -1.73 -4.81 -3.91
C GLY A 50 -1.21 -4.72 -5.33
N SER A 51 -1.45 -3.58 -5.98
CA SER A 51 -1.02 -3.29 -7.34
C SER A 51 0.06 -2.22 -7.33
N LEU A 52 1.24 -2.55 -7.87
CA LEU A 52 2.29 -1.60 -8.16
C LEU A 52 2.15 -1.11 -9.60
N TYR A 53 2.00 0.19 -9.75
CA TYR A 53 2.00 0.90 -11.01
C TYR A 53 3.27 1.72 -11.14
N HIS A 54 3.82 1.76 -12.34
CA HIS A 54 4.92 2.64 -12.70
C HIS A 54 4.59 3.25 -14.06
N ASP A 55 4.52 4.57 -14.13
CA ASP A 55 4.17 5.30 -15.35
C ASP A 55 2.80 4.87 -15.92
N ASP A 56 1.82 4.76 -15.02
CA ASP A 56 0.45 4.28 -15.30
C ASP A 56 0.34 2.81 -15.77
N LEU A 57 1.47 2.11 -15.94
CA LEU A 57 1.51 0.70 -16.29
C LEU A 57 1.53 -0.16 -15.03
N LEU A 58 0.63 -1.15 -14.97
CA LEU A 58 0.67 -2.18 -13.92
C LEU A 58 1.95 -2.99 -14.06
N GLN A 59 2.88 -2.80 -13.13
CA GLN A 59 4.14 -3.53 -13.06
C GLN A 59 3.95 -4.87 -12.39
N THR A 60 3.26 -4.90 -11.25
CA THR A 60 3.17 -6.10 -10.42
C THR A 60 1.88 -6.08 -9.60
N TYR A 61 1.28 -7.24 -9.45
CA TYR A 61 0.17 -7.48 -8.55
C TYR A 61 0.56 -8.56 -7.55
N SER A 62 0.31 -8.33 -6.27
CA SER A 62 0.57 -9.31 -5.21
C SER A 62 -0.53 -9.26 -4.16
N ASN A 63 -0.93 -10.42 -3.64
CA ASN A 63 -1.84 -10.51 -2.48
C ASN A 63 -1.07 -10.66 -1.16
N ASP A 64 0.26 -10.62 -1.21
CA ASP A 64 1.12 -10.76 -0.05
C ASP A 64 1.49 -9.39 0.52
N LEU A 65 1.09 -9.14 1.77
CA LEU A 65 1.30 -7.84 2.42
C LEU A 65 2.79 -7.52 2.62
N ALA A 66 3.62 -8.52 2.92
CA ALA A 66 5.06 -8.31 3.11
C ALA A 66 5.72 -7.83 1.81
N THR A 67 5.32 -8.40 0.68
CA THR A 67 5.76 -7.99 -0.66
C THR A 67 5.37 -6.55 -0.97
N VAL A 68 4.09 -6.19 -0.74
CA VAL A 68 3.58 -4.84 -0.99
C VAL A 68 4.26 -3.80 -0.08
N THR A 69 4.45 -4.14 1.19
CA THR A 69 5.20 -3.31 2.15
C THR A 69 6.66 -3.13 1.71
N GLY A 70 7.25 -4.15 1.09
CA GLY A 70 8.59 -4.08 0.49
C GLY A 70 8.68 -3.04 -0.65
N TRP A 71 7.59 -2.80 -1.39
CA TRP A 71 7.57 -1.76 -2.42
C TRP A 71 7.58 -0.35 -1.83
N LEU A 72 6.96 -0.16 -0.66
CA LEU A 72 6.93 1.15 0.02
C LEU A 72 8.28 1.52 0.64
N LYS A 73 9.10 0.52 0.98
CA LYS A 73 10.47 0.72 1.48
C LYS A 73 11.48 1.13 0.40
N ARG A 74 11.07 1.20 -0.87
CA ARG A 74 11.93 1.55 -2.01
C ARG A 74 12.11 3.06 -2.24
#